data_AF-A0A967FCC6-F1
#
_entry.id   AF-A0A967FCC6-F1
#
_cell.length_a   1.000
_cell.length_b   1.000
_cell.length_c   1.000
_cell.angle_alpha   90.00
_cell.angle_beta   90.00
_cell.angle_gamma   90.00
#
_symmetry.space_group_name_H-M   'P 1'
#
loop_
_entity.id
_entity.type
_entity.pdbx_description
1 polymer ?
#
loop_
_entity_poly.entity_id
_entity_poly.type
_entity_poly.pdbx_seq_one_letter_code
_entity_poly.pdbx_strand_id
1 'polypeptide(L)' 'AAVTLLMATWWITEAIPISATALVPLVLFPLLGVLDAKNTAENYGHNYVLMLLAGFIIAKAIEVH' A
#
# COMPACT_ATOMS: atom_id res chain seq x y z
N ALA A 1 0.30 -13.31 -11.39
CA ALA A 1 1.76 -13.52 -11.43
C ALA A 1 2.52 -12.29 -11.95
N ALA A 2 2.16 -11.71 -13.11
CA ALA A 2 2.88 -10.56 -13.69
C ALA A 2 2.98 -9.32 -12.77
N VAL A 3 1.88 -8.92 -12.12
CA VAL A 3 1.88 -7.77 -11.19
C VAL A 3 2.78 -8.01 -9.98
N THR A 4 2.81 -9.23 -9.44
CA THR A 4 3.68 -9.59 -8.31
C THR A 4 5.15 -9.49 -8.69
N LEU A 5 5.51 -9.92 -9.90
CA LEU A 5 6.86 -9.84 -10.44
C LEU A 5 7.29 -8.38 -10.65
N LEU A 6 6.40 -7.56 -11.23
CA LEU A 6 6.60 -6.12 -11.40
C LEU A 6 6.86 -5.42 -10.06
N MET A 7 6.03 -5.69 -9.06
CA MET A 7 6.15 -5.14 -7.71
C MET A 7 7.46 -5.57 -7.04
N ALA A 8 7.85 -6.84 -7.17
CA ALA A 8 9.12 -7.33 -6.64
C ALA A 8 10.32 -6.64 -7.30
N THR A 9 10.31 -6.46 -8.62
CA THR A 9 11.36 -5.70 -9.30
C THR A 9 11.42 -4.25 -8.82
N TRP A 10 10.29 -3.56 -8.67
CA TRP A 10 10.26 -2.17 -8.22
C TRP A 10 10.62 -1.99 -6.74
N TRP A 11 10.33 -2.97 -5.89
CA TRP A 11 10.81 -2.97 -4.51
C TRP A 11 12.32 -3.20 -4.41
N ILE A 12 12.90 -4.10 -5.21
CA ILE A 12 14.35 -4.36 -5.19
C ILE A 12 15.14 -3.20 -5.80
N THR A 13 14.61 -2.59 -6.87
CA THR A 13 15.30 -1.51 -7.60
C THR A 13 15.07 -0.12 -7.01
N GLU A 14 14.15 0.01 -6.04
CA GLU A 14 13.72 1.29 -5.46
C GLU A 14 13.45 2.39 -6.52
N ALA A 15 12.97 1.99 -7.72
CA ALA A 15 12.80 2.89 -8.85
C ALA A 15 11.81 4.05 -8.57
N ILE A 16 10.88 3.82 -7.64
CA ILE A 16 9.91 4.78 -7.13
C ILE A 16 9.77 4.59 -5.61
N PRO A 17 9.34 5.62 -4.86
CA PRO A 17 9.12 5.52 -3.42
C PRO A 17 8.25 4.32 -3.07
N ILE A 18 8.62 3.57 -2.03
CA ILE A 18 7.92 2.34 -1.61
C ILE A 18 6.40 2.55 -1.50
N SER A 19 5.96 3.71 -0.99
CA SER A 19 4.54 4.08 -0.88
C SER A 19 3.85 4.19 -2.23
N ALA A 20 4.53 4.73 -3.25
CA ALA A 20 3.98 4.84 -4.59
C ALA A 20 3.88 3.46 -5.26
N THR A 21 4.91 2.62 -5.12
CA THR A 21 4.91 1.23 -5.61
C THR A 21 3.75 0.46 -4.99
N ALA A 22 3.54 0.60 -3.68
CA ALA A 22 2.46 -0.07 -2.97
C ALA A 22 1.07 0.28 -3.50
N LEU A 23 0.85 1.43 -4.14
CA LEU A 23 -0.46 1.83 -4.70
C LEU A 23 -0.70 1.30 -6.12
N VAL A 24 0.32 0.82 -6.82
CA VAL A 24 0.20 0.34 -8.21
C VAL A 24 -0.81 -0.82 -8.36
N PRO A 25 -0.86 -1.82 -7.46
CA PRO A 25 -1.86 -2.90 -7.53
C PRO A 25 -3.31 -2.40 -7.44
N LEU A 26 -3.55 -1.28 -6.74
CA LEU A 26 -4.87 -0.65 -6.63
C LEU A 26 -5.46 -0.28 -7.99
N VAL A 27 -4.61 0.06 -8.95
CA VAL A 27 -4.99 0.45 -10.32
C VAL A 27 -4.86 -0.73 -11.27
N LEU A 28 -3.77 -1.51 -11.16
CA LEU A 28 -3.51 -2.64 -12.05
C LEU A 28 -4.50 -3.80 -11.87
N PHE A 29 -4.93 -4.11 -10.64
CA PHE A 29 -5.88 -5.20 -10.39
C PHE A 29 -7.27 -4.99 -11.02
N PRO A 30 -7.92 -3.82 -10.89
CA PRO A 30 -9.17 -3.55 -11.59
C PRO A 30 -9.00 -3.41 -13.10
N LEU A 31 -7.89 -2.83 -13.59
CA LEU A 31 -7.63 -2.74 -15.04
C LEU A 31 -7.43 -4.11 -15.70
N LEU A 32 -6.80 -5.05 -14.99
CA LEU A 32 -6.57 -6.41 -15.48
C LEU A 32 -7.74 -7.36 -15.18
N GLY A 33 -8.84 -6.87 -14.59
CA GLY A 33 -10.02 -7.66 -14.25
C GLY A 33 -9.78 -8.75 -13.20
N VAL A 34 -8.72 -8.62 -12.39
CA VAL A 34 -8.32 -9.60 -11.37
C VAL A 34 -9.17 -9.46 -10.11
N LEU A 35 -9.46 -8.22 -9.71
CA LEU A 35 -10.26 -7.86 -8.54
C LEU A 35 -10.94 -6.51 -8.78
N ASP A 36 -12.17 -6.36 -8.28
CA ASP A 36 -12.87 -5.07 -8.33
C ASP A 36 -12.11 -4.00 -7.54
N ALA A 37 -12.25 -2.75 -7.99
CA ALA A 37 -11.60 -1.60 -7.35
C ALA A 37 -12.00 -1.48 -5.87
N LYS A 38 -13.25 -1.81 -5.53
CA LYS A 38 -13.75 -1.82 -4.15
C LYS A 38 -13.02 -2.86 -3.29
N ASN A 39 -12.96 -4.11 -3.74
CA ASN A 39 -12.29 -5.19 -3.00
C ASN A 39 -10.78 -4.96 -2.90
N THR A 40 -10.18 -4.36 -3.93
CA THR A 40 -8.75 -4.01 -3.88
C THR A 40 -8.52 -2.88 -2.86
N ALA A 41 -9.36 -1.84 -2.84
CA ALA A 41 -9.28 -0.73 -1.88
C ALA A 41 -9.51 -1.16 -0.42
N GLU A 42 -10.38 -2.15 -0.17
CA GLU A 42 -10.63 -2.68 1.19
C GLU A 42 -9.35 -3.25 1.83
N ASN A 43 -8.42 -3.79 1.05
CA ASN A 43 -7.13 -4.27 1.56
C ASN A 43 -6.19 -3.13 2.01
N TYR A 44 -6.31 -1.94 1.42
CA TYR A 44 -5.52 -0.76 1.83
C TYR A 44 -6.09 -0.08 3.07
N GLY A 45 -7.40 -0.13 3.25
CA GLY A 45 -8.11 0.43 4.41
C GLY A 45 -8.21 -0.53 5.60
N HIS A 46 -7.41 -1.60 5.64
CA HIS A 46 -7.56 -2.63 6.66
C HIS A 46 -7.18 -2.13 8.06
N ASN A 47 -7.83 -2.67 9.09
CA ASN A 47 -7.68 -2.23 10.49
C ASN A 47 -6.22 -2.16 10.95
N TYR A 48 -5.35 -3.07 10.51
CA TYR A 48 -3.94 -3.04 10.86
C TYR A 48 -3.20 -1.79 10.35
N VAL A 49 -3.54 -1.30 9.14
CA VAL A 49 -2.96 -0.06 8.59
C VAL A 49 -3.39 1.14 9.43
N LEU A 50 -4.66 1.18 9.84
CA LEU A 50 -5.21 2.23 10.70
C LEU A 50 -4.62 2.18 12.12
N MET A 51 -4.39 0.99 12.68
CA MET A 51 -3.73 0.83 13.98
C MET A 51 -2.29 1.33 13.94
N LEU A 52 -1.54 1.03 12.86
CA LEU A 52 -0.19 1.53 12.67
C LEU A 52 -0.18 3.07 12.55
N LEU A 53 -1.10 3.64 11.77
CA LEU A 53 -1.28 5.08 11.64
C LEU A 53 -1.58 5.73 13.01
N ALA A 54 -2.52 5.17 13.77
CA ALA A 54 -2.84 5.63 15.12
C ALA A 54 -1.61 5.57 16.04
N GLY A 55 -0.81 4.50 15.95
CA GLY A 55 0.47 4.38 16.66
C GLY A 55 1.44 5.51 16.33
N PHE A 56 1.58 5.86 15.04
CA PHE A 56 2.43 6.99 14.63
C PHE A 56 1.89 8.34 15.10
N ILE A 57 0.58 8.55 15.09
CA ILE A 57 -0.06 9.78 15.61
C ILE A 57 0.25 9.94 17.10
N ILE A 58 0.11 8.87 17.89
CA ILE A 58 0.42 8.88 19.33
C ILE A 58 1.91 9.13 19.56
N ALA A 59 2.79 8.44 18.83
CA ALA A 59 4.24 8.63 18.94
C ALA A 59 4.65 10.09 18.65
N LYS A 60 4.11 10.70 17.60
CA LYS A 60 4.34 12.12 17.29
C LYS A 60 3.79 13.06 18.37
N ALA A 61 2.65 12.73 18.99
CA ALA A 61 2.11 13.53 20.08
C ALA A 61 3.03 13.52 21.32
N ILE A 62 3.65 12.37 21.63
CA ILE A 62 4.63 12.24 22.71
C ILE A 62 5.92 13.01 22.39
N GLU A 63 6.42 12.95 21.15
CA GLU A 63 7.64 13.64 20.73
C GLU A 63 7.54 15.18 20.79
N VAL A 64 6.33 15.72 20.63
CA VAL A 64 6.06 17.18 20.64
C VAL A 64 5.95 17.74 22.07
N HIS A 65 5.94 16.89 23.10
CA HIS A 65 6.01 17.26 24.52
C HIS A 65 7.42 17.10 25.07
#